data_AF-A0A3D4T857-F1
#
_entry.id   AF-A0A3D4T857-F1
#
_cell.length_a   1.000
_cell.length_b   1.000
_cell.length_c   1.000
_cell.angle_alpha   90.00
_cell.angle_beta   90.00
_cell.angle_gamma   90.00
#
_symmetry.space_group_name_H-M   'P 1'
#
loop_
_entity.id
_entity.type
_entity.pdbx_description
1 polymer ?
#
loop_
_entity_poly.entity_id
_entity_poly.type
_entity_poly.pdbx_seq_one_letter_code
_entity_poly.pdbx_strand_id
1 'polypeptide(L)'
;MRQRSYVEGPGRVVFPGPYARFLYMGKVMVDPDTGSPWAKKDAKKVLTERKLTYGQPGTGDHWFDLAKAQHGKYWIKRVKEIGGGG
;
A
#
# COMPACT_ATOMS: atom_id res chain seq x y z
N MET A 1 -16.43 0.82 13.79
CA MET A 1 -15.11 0.25 13.43
C MET A 1 -14.56 0.96 12.20
N ARG A 2 -13.33 1.49 12.24
CA ARG A 2 -12.70 2.04 11.04
C ARG A 2 -12.11 0.89 10.24
N GLN A 3 -12.70 0.57 9.09
CA GLN A 3 -12.20 -0.48 8.21
C GLN A 3 -10.78 -0.14 7.74
N ARG A 4 -9.81 -1.01 8.06
CA ARG A 4 -8.38 -0.77 7.78
C ARG A 4 -8.05 -0.92 6.29
N SER A 5 -8.77 -1.79 5.61
CA SER A 5 -8.71 -2.02 4.16
C SER A 5 -9.97 -2.74 3.69
N TYR A 6 -10.27 -2.65 2.40
CA TYR A 6 -11.35 -3.37 1.72
C TYR A 6 -10.96 -3.72 0.29
N VAL A 7 -11.72 -4.60 -0.36
CA VAL A 7 -11.56 -4.94 -1.77
C VAL A 7 -12.62 -4.19 -2.56
N GLU A 8 -12.23 -3.52 -3.64
CA GLU A 8 -13.11 -2.75 -4.52
C GLU A 8 -13.15 -3.44 -5.89
N GLY A 9 -14.15 -4.29 -6.11
CA GLY A 9 -14.25 -5.06 -7.35
C GLY A 9 -13.09 -6.06 -7.54
N PRO A 10 -12.89 -6.57 -8.77
CA PRO A 10 -11.91 -7.61 -9.01
C PRO A 10 -10.47 -7.08 -8.93
N GLY A 11 -9.70 -7.61 -7.98
CA GLY A 11 -8.24 -7.47 -7.96
C GLY A 11 -7.70 -6.11 -7.49
N ARG A 12 -8.53 -5.26 -6.88
CA ARG A 12 -8.13 -3.97 -6.30
C ARG A 12 -8.38 -3.95 -4.80
N VAL A 13 -7.33 -3.66 -4.04
CA VAL A 13 -7.38 -3.57 -2.57
C VAL A 13 -7.14 -2.12 -2.17
N VAL A 14 -8.03 -1.57 -1.36
CA VAL A 14 -8.02 -0.17 -0.95
C VAL A 14 -7.63 -0.06 0.52
N PHE A 15 -6.64 0.80 0.80
CA PHE A 15 -6.21 1.16 2.14
C PHE A 15 -6.47 2.66 2.35
N PRO A 16 -7.59 3.06 3.00
CA PRO A 16 -7.96 4.48 3.16
C PRO A 16 -7.20 5.20 4.27
N GLY A 17 -6.27 4.53 4.96
CA GLY A 17 -5.49 5.13 6.04
C GLY A 17 -4.55 6.24 5.52
N PRO A 18 -4.30 7.30 6.31
CA PRO A 18 -3.49 8.45 5.87
C PRO A 18 -2.05 8.05 5.48
N TYR A 19 -1.50 7.00 6.10
CA TYR A 19 -0.16 6.50 5.82
C TYR A 19 -0.08 5.55 4.62
N ALA A 20 -1.20 5.02 4.14
CA ALA A 20 -1.19 3.98 3.11
C ALA A 20 -0.56 4.47 1.80
N ARG A 21 -0.83 5.71 1.41
CA ARG A 21 -0.25 6.32 0.21
C ARG A 21 1.26 6.51 0.31
N PHE A 22 1.79 6.82 1.49
CA PHE A 22 3.24 7.00 1.70
C PHE A 22 3.97 5.69 1.43
N LEU A 23 3.47 4.61 2.03
CA LEU A 23 4.05 3.28 1.92
C LEU A 23 3.91 2.73 0.50
N TYR A 24 2.75 2.94 -0.13
CA TYR A 24 2.50 2.46 -1.48
C TYR A 24 3.31 3.22 -2.54
N MET A 25 3.44 4.54 -2.44
CA MET A 25 4.25 5.32 -3.39
C MET A 25 5.75 5.26 -3.10
N GLY A 26 6.15 4.80 -1.92
CA GLY A 26 7.55 4.75 -1.47
C GLY A 26 8.26 6.09 -1.44
N LYS A 27 7.52 7.18 -1.28
CA LYS A 27 8.07 8.52 -1.13
C LYS A 27 7.52 9.18 0.12
N VAL A 28 8.34 10.02 0.74
CA VAL A 28 7.92 10.85 1.86
C VAL A 28 6.86 11.82 1.35
N MET A 29 5.78 11.95 2.13
CA MET A 29 4.82 13.02 1.93
C MET A 29 4.91 14.02 3.07
N VAL A 30 4.85 15.30 2.72
CA VAL A 30 5.03 16.42 3.66
C VAL A 30 3.87 17.38 3.58
N ASP A 31 3.66 18.10 4.67
CA ASP A 31 2.81 19.29 4.67
C ASP A 31 3.44 20.35 3.73
N PRO A 32 2.69 20.93 2.79
CA PRO A 32 3.26 21.83 1.79
C PRO A 32 3.76 23.14 2.39
N ASP A 33 3.19 23.61 3.50
CA ASP A 33 3.54 24.90 4.11
C ASP A 33 4.81 24.77 4.99
N THR A 34 4.96 23.63 5.65
CA THR A 34 6.07 23.41 6.62
C THR A 34 7.17 22.48 6.12
N GLY A 35 6.93 21.75 5.04
CA GLY A 35 7.82 20.67 4.58
C GLY A 35 7.92 19.50 5.56
N SER A 36 7.07 19.45 6.59
CA SER A 36 7.16 18.45 7.66
C SER A 36 6.41 17.16 7.32
N PRO A 37 6.99 15.97 7.59
CA PRO A 37 6.26 14.70 7.63
C PRO A 37 5.16 14.66 8.71
N TRP A 38 5.22 15.55 9.69
CA TRP A 38 4.19 15.77 10.71
C TRP A 38 3.32 16.97 10.29
N ALA A 39 2.24 16.69 9.54
CA ALA A 39 1.33 17.75 9.10
C ALA A 39 0.41 18.18 10.25
N LYS A 40 -0.07 19.41 10.18
CA LYS A 40 -1.14 19.89 11.06
C LYS A 40 -2.41 19.06 10.84
N LYS A 41 -3.31 19.10 11.83
CA LYS A 41 -4.63 18.50 11.71
C LYS A 41 -5.31 19.06 10.44
N ASP A 42 -5.93 18.16 9.66
CA ASP A 42 -6.66 18.45 8.40
C ASP A 42 -5.80 18.92 7.21
N ALA A 43 -4.48 19.07 7.37
CA ALA A 43 -3.60 19.43 6.27
C ALA A 43 -3.41 18.25 5.29
N LYS A 44 -3.53 18.55 4.00
CA LYS A 44 -3.31 17.58 2.91
C LYS A 44 -1.84 17.55 2.53
N LYS A 45 -1.22 16.40 2.72
CA LYS A 45 0.18 16.20 2.38
C LYS A 45 0.40 16.02 0.88
N VAL A 46 1.50 16.57 0.39
CA VAL A 46 1.97 16.44 -0.98
C VAL A 46 3.10 15.43 -1.07
N LEU A 47 3.18 14.74 -2.20
CA LEU A 47 4.28 13.82 -2.48
C LEU A 47 5.56 14.62 -2.73
N THR A 48 6.68 14.14 -2.22
CA THR A 48 8.01 14.72 -2.50
C THR A 48 8.81 13.78 -3.40
N GLU A 49 9.94 14.23 -3.93
CA GLU A 49 10.89 13.36 -4.63
C GLU A 49 11.77 12.52 -3.69
N ARG A 50 11.65 12.72 -2.37
CA ARG A 50 12.42 11.97 -1.37
C ARG A 50 11.86 10.57 -1.21
N LYS A 51 12.61 9.56 -1.69
CA LYS A 51 12.28 8.14 -1.54
C LYS A 51 12.37 7.67 -0.09
N LEU A 52 11.56 6.68 0.26
CA LEU A 52 11.66 5.96 1.53
C LEU A 52 12.80 4.94 1.46
N THR A 53 13.48 4.74 2.58
CA THR A 53 14.46 3.66 2.75
C THR A 53 13.79 2.47 3.40
N TYR A 54 13.96 1.30 2.79
CA TYR A 54 13.41 0.04 3.27
C TYR A 54 14.53 -0.80 3.88
N GLY A 55 14.29 -1.34 5.08
CA GLY A 55 15.31 -2.07 5.84
C GLY A 55 15.40 -3.57 5.51
N GLN A 56 14.54 -4.10 4.66
CA GLN A 56 14.46 -5.53 4.36
C GLN A 56 14.54 -5.79 2.85
N PRO A 57 15.36 -6.74 2.39
CA PRO A 57 15.37 -7.16 0.99
C PRO A 57 13.99 -7.61 0.51
N GLY A 58 13.62 -7.24 -0.72
CA GLY A 58 12.32 -7.58 -1.30
C GLY A 58 11.15 -6.74 -0.77
N THR A 59 11.41 -5.74 0.07
CA THR A 59 10.41 -4.73 0.46
C THR A 59 10.63 -3.44 -0.32
N GLY A 60 9.53 -2.75 -0.63
CA GLY A 60 9.59 -1.57 -1.50
C GLY A 60 8.24 -0.88 -1.64
N ASP A 61 8.21 0.07 -2.56
CA ASP A 61 6.99 0.72 -3.02
C ASP A 61 6.13 -0.26 -3.83
N HIS A 62 4.88 0.11 -4.09
CA HIS A 62 3.93 -0.71 -4.86
C HIS A 62 3.90 -2.19 -4.41
N TRP A 63 4.06 -2.41 -3.10
CA TRP A 63 4.29 -3.73 -2.51
C TRP A 63 3.22 -4.76 -2.89
N PHE A 64 1.97 -4.33 -3.08
CA PHE A 64 0.88 -5.22 -3.48
C PHE A 64 1.05 -5.71 -4.91
N ASP A 65 1.48 -4.84 -5.82
CA ASP A 65 1.72 -5.19 -7.23
C ASP A 65 2.90 -6.15 -7.34
N LEU A 66 3.97 -5.89 -6.58
CA LEU A 66 5.12 -6.80 -6.48
C LEU A 66 4.69 -8.17 -5.93
N ALA A 67 3.96 -8.21 -4.82
CA ALA A 67 3.48 -9.45 -4.22
C ALA A 67 2.52 -10.21 -5.15
N LYS A 68 1.63 -9.50 -5.85
CA LYS A 68 0.70 -10.08 -6.83
C LYS A 68 1.44 -10.66 -8.04
N ALA A 69 2.49 -9.98 -8.52
CA ALA A 69 3.32 -10.51 -9.60
C ALA A 69 4.08 -11.77 -9.18
N GLN A 70 4.61 -11.80 -7.95
CA GLN A 70 5.39 -12.93 -7.44
C GLN A 70 4.53 -14.12 -7.03
N HIS A 71 3.40 -13.88 -6.37
CA HIS A 71 2.63 -14.92 -5.68
C HIS A 71 1.21 -15.11 -6.23
N GLY A 72 0.75 -14.30 -7.18
CA GLY A 72 -0.62 -14.32 -7.67
C GLY A 72 -1.09 -15.68 -8.18
N LYS A 73 -0.24 -16.39 -8.94
CA LYS A 73 -0.53 -17.76 -9.41
C LYS A 73 -0.73 -18.74 -8.25
N TYR A 74 0.13 -18.65 -7.24
CA TYR A 74 0.06 -19.48 -6.06
C TYR A 74 -1.21 -19.19 -5.25
N TRP A 75 -1.58 -17.92 -5.07
CA TRP A 75 -2.82 -17.53 -4.39
C TRP A 75 -4.06 -18.10 -5.11
N ILE A 76 -4.12 -17.97 -6.44
CA ILE A 76 -5.23 -18.53 -7.23
C ILE A 76 -5.33 -20.05 -7.04
N LYS A 77 -4.19 -20.76 -7.09
CA LYS A 77 -4.15 -22.20 -6.86
C LYS A 77 -4.67 -22.56 -5.46
N ARG A 78 -4.16 -21.91 -4.41
CA ARG A 78 -4.60 -22.18 -3.03
C ARG A 78 -6.07 -21.89 -2.79
N VAL A 79 -6.60 -20.80 -3.38
CA VAL A 79 -8.03 -20.48 -3.26
C VAL A 79 -8.89 -21.57 -3.89
N LYS A 80 -8.49 -22.13 -5.05
CA LYS A 80 -9.21 -23.26 -5.67
C LYS A 80 -9.18 -24.53 -4.81
N GLU A 81 -8.02 -24.86 -4.26
CA GLU A 81 -7.86 -26.03 -3.39
C GLU A 81 -8.68 -25.91 -2.09
N ILE A 82 -8.68 -24.74 -1.45
CA ILE A 82 -9.47 -24.50 -0.23
C ILE A 82 -10.97 -24.48 -0.53
N GLY A 83 -11.36 -23.95 -1.69
CA GLY A 83 -12.76 -23.89 -2.14
C GLY A 83 -13.33 -25.22 -2.63
N GLY A 84 -12.55 -26.31 -2.64
CA GLY A 84 -13.01 -27.65 -3.06
C GLY A 84 -12.98 -27.91 -4.58
N GLY A 85 -12.28 -27.09 -5.36
CA GLY A 85 -12.17 -27.25 -6.81
C GLY A 85 -10.87 -27.90 -7.25
N GLY A 86 -10.75 -29.23 -7.07
CA GLY A 86 -9.81 -30.13 -7.78
C GLY A 86 -8.35 -30.08 -7.36
#